data_AF-A0A2E9J3W4-F1
#
_entry.id   AF-A0A2E9J3W4-F1
#
_cell.length_a   1.000
_cell.length_b   1.000
_cell.length_c   1.000
_cell.angle_alpha   90.00
_cell.angle_beta   90.00
_cell.angle_gamma   90.00
#
_symmetry.space_group_name_H-M   'P 1'
#
loop_
_entity.id
_entity.type
_entity.pdbx_description
1 polymer ?
#
loop_
_entity_poly.entity_id
_entity_poly.type
_entity_poly.pdbx_seq_one_letter_code
_entity_poly.pdbx_strand_id
1 'polypeptide(L)'
;MDHNLLALSSNWGNPESNGASPVSLISLEEALERSSLRRGISRKDFLAELLKDVHHQRLLPLLAMLPRGWRQSPAELPERLRGLASMIGDGLMSPLLLAAFADDLQHLLPSRQGSSSSALDLWCQRFYKDSYSNQCPLPNGLDAMMSQAFALTRQTENKQSEAGTGSALGRLTSFAGEIVLSNHGLSYLQSAEARRRNQQMAQVFNVLGSNLFLAKSFDTQPYRFEGQSSGKDLINCLKAKGWKCLARIRTSVASFGLGASTPTAGTSRWSQIPLAVPYRTGLQDLRQKEFKALLPHACLEMELQPPVGESVLLQYYQGTEGLNGWAAMNDLDRPWQNGRSNGTVKYSQTAFCDQQLADALDLCELMGAIHNSEASMENLQMGGYGAIGFCIDSTALLEQAVTGSTTLFPLTLGDLWRERLNGKLDELLEHNLRPNDDAVDRYKLALEVMPQDLFHNSGDRNDAKKRLLASQPTHSPFLLIQDLNQEVS
;
A
#
# COMPACT_ATOMS: atom_id res chain seq x y z
N MET A 1 36.38 3.48 23.03
CA MET A 1 36.14 2.39 22.06
C MET A 1 34.78 2.69 21.46
N ASP A 2 34.79 3.23 20.25
CA ASP A 2 33.61 3.81 19.62
C ASP A 2 32.64 2.72 19.20
N HIS A 3 31.43 2.76 19.78
CA HIS A 3 30.32 1.91 19.39
C HIS A 3 29.88 2.29 17.98
N ASN A 4 30.07 1.38 17.03
CA ASN A 4 29.54 1.51 15.69
C ASN A 4 28.00 1.44 15.76
N LEU A 5 27.34 2.59 15.74
CA LEU A 5 25.87 2.72 15.76
C LEU A 5 25.19 2.21 14.47
N LEU A 6 25.96 1.76 13.47
CA LEU A 6 25.48 1.00 12.32
C LEU A 6 25.45 -0.51 12.58
N ALA A 7 26.04 -0.99 13.68
CA ALA A 7 25.84 -2.34 14.16
C ALA A 7 24.54 -2.37 14.99
N LEU A 8 23.43 -2.62 14.32
CA LEU A 8 22.14 -2.84 14.98
C LEU A 8 22.15 -4.25 15.60
N SER A 9 21.82 -4.32 16.89
CA SER A 9 21.54 -5.51 17.73
C SER A 9 22.42 -6.77 17.55
N SER A 10 23.09 -7.19 18.63
CA SER A 10 23.78 -8.50 18.72
C SER A 10 22.88 -9.74 18.57
N ASN A 11 21.56 -9.55 18.45
CA ASN A 11 20.57 -10.61 18.30
C ASN A 11 20.02 -10.71 16.87
N TRP A 12 20.53 -9.89 15.94
CA TRP A 12 20.23 -10.02 14.52
C TRP A 12 20.68 -11.39 14.01
N GLY A 13 19.72 -12.15 13.46
CA GLY A 13 19.97 -13.47 12.90
C GLY A 13 20.00 -14.63 13.88
N ASN A 14 19.48 -14.51 15.12
CA ASN A 14 19.33 -15.70 15.96
C ASN A 14 18.15 -16.57 15.44
N PRO A 15 18.41 -17.72 14.81
CA PRO A 15 17.36 -18.54 14.18
C PRO A 15 16.35 -19.08 15.21
N GLU A 16 16.75 -19.15 16.49
CA GLU A 16 15.89 -19.59 17.59
C GLU A 16 14.83 -18.56 17.99
N SER A 17 15.01 -17.25 17.69
CA SER A 17 14.05 -16.21 18.08
C SER A 17 13.10 -15.77 16.96
N ASN A 18 13.46 -15.95 15.69
CA ASN A 18 12.83 -15.23 14.58
C ASN A 18 11.93 -16.07 13.66
N GLY A 19 11.96 -17.40 13.73
CA GLY A 19 11.03 -18.29 13.02
C GLY A 19 10.98 -18.19 11.48
N ALA A 20 11.72 -17.28 10.86
CA ALA A 20 11.75 -17.05 9.42
C ALA A 20 13.14 -17.38 8.86
N SER A 21 13.19 -18.25 7.85
CA SER A 21 14.44 -18.56 7.14
C SER A 21 14.84 -17.38 6.23
N PRO A 22 16.16 -17.09 6.09
CA PRO A 22 16.62 -16.09 5.14
C PRO A 22 16.26 -16.47 3.69
N VAL A 23 15.94 -15.47 2.88
CA VAL A 23 15.47 -15.59 1.50
C VAL A 23 16.35 -14.72 0.59
N SER A 24 16.93 -15.33 -0.44
CA SER A 24 17.70 -14.59 -1.44
C SER A 24 16.78 -13.69 -2.27
N LEU A 25 17.13 -12.41 -2.41
CA LEU A 25 16.60 -11.61 -3.52
C LEU A 25 17.32 -12.08 -4.79
N ILE A 26 16.55 -12.63 -5.71
CA ILE A 26 17.00 -12.93 -7.06
C ILE A 26 16.59 -11.78 -7.96
N SER A 27 17.39 -11.50 -9.00
CA SER A 27 17.01 -10.46 -9.97
C SER A 27 15.68 -10.83 -10.66
N LEU A 28 15.00 -9.87 -11.26
CA LEU A 28 13.79 -10.17 -12.02
C LEU A 28 14.10 -11.16 -13.15
N GLU A 29 15.23 -11.00 -13.83
CA GLU A 29 15.72 -11.91 -14.86
C GLU A 29 15.94 -13.32 -14.31
N GLU A 30 16.59 -13.44 -13.15
CA GLU A 30 16.81 -14.72 -12.50
C GLU A 30 15.50 -15.35 -11.99
N ALA A 31 14.56 -14.55 -11.47
CA ALA A 31 13.22 -15.01 -11.12
C ALA A 31 12.49 -15.54 -12.36
N LEU A 32 12.59 -14.83 -13.49
CA LEU A 32 12.03 -15.27 -14.76
C LEU A 32 12.72 -16.54 -15.27
N GLU A 33 14.05 -16.67 -15.13
CA GLU A 33 14.82 -17.85 -15.52
C GLU A 33 14.54 -19.08 -14.66
N ARG A 34 14.36 -18.89 -13.34
CA ARG A 34 14.05 -19.94 -12.36
C ARG A 34 12.56 -20.30 -12.34
N SER A 35 11.69 -19.41 -12.79
CA SER A 35 10.26 -19.67 -12.93
C SER A 35 9.97 -20.60 -14.11
N SER A 36 8.82 -21.25 -14.06
CA SER A 36 8.28 -22.06 -15.16
C SER A 36 8.10 -21.29 -16.48
N LEU A 37 8.28 -19.97 -16.51
CA LEU A 37 8.24 -19.16 -17.75
C LEU A 37 9.33 -19.53 -18.77
N ARG A 38 10.45 -20.14 -18.35
CA ARG A 38 11.44 -20.73 -19.29
C ARG A 38 11.07 -22.15 -19.74
N ARG A 39 10.26 -22.88 -18.96
CA ARG A 39 9.68 -24.17 -19.36
C ARG A 39 8.40 -23.90 -20.16
N GLY A 40 8.56 -23.25 -21.30
CA GLY A 40 7.45 -23.00 -22.23
C GLY A 40 6.67 -24.29 -22.49
N ILE A 41 5.35 -24.20 -22.54
CA ILE A 41 4.52 -25.27 -23.09
C ILE A 41 5.14 -25.68 -24.42
N SER A 42 5.48 -26.96 -24.57
CA SER A 42 5.88 -27.44 -25.88
C SER A 42 4.65 -27.40 -26.79
N ARG A 43 4.83 -27.05 -28.07
CA ARG A 43 3.76 -27.10 -29.08
C ARG A 43 2.98 -28.43 -29.03
N LYS A 44 3.63 -29.52 -28.65
CA LYS A 44 3.02 -30.84 -28.53
C LYS A 44 2.01 -30.90 -27.37
N ASP A 45 2.32 -30.27 -26.24
CA ASP A 45 1.45 -30.22 -25.07
C ASP A 45 0.29 -29.26 -25.31
N PHE A 46 0.54 -28.10 -25.94
CA PHE A 46 -0.51 -27.15 -26.35
C PHE A 46 -1.51 -27.80 -27.33
N LEU A 47 -1.01 -28.51 -28.34
CA LEU A 47 -1.86 -29.17 -29.34
C LEU A 47 -2.61 -30.37 -28.75
N ALA A 48 -2.01 -31.14 -27.85
CA ALA A 48 -2.68 -32.26 -27.18
C ALA A 48 -3.86 -31.77 -26.31
N GLU A 49 -3.74 -30.58 -25.72
CA GLU A 49 -4.76 -29.96 -24.89
C GLU A 49 -5.88 -29.34 -25.75
N LEU A 50 -5.53 -28.63 -26.83
CA LEU A 50 -6.49 -27.98 -27.73
C LEU A 50 -7.30 -28.98 -28.58
N LEU A 51 -6.74 -30.17 -28.82
CA LEU A 51 -7.40 -31.26 -29.55
C LEU A 51 -8.20 -32.21 -28.64
N LYS A 52 -8.16 -32.03 -27.32
CA LYS A 52 -8.82 -32.93 -26.37
C LYS A 52 -10.34 -32.80 -26.39
N ASP A 53 -10.86 -31.62 -26.76
CA ASP A 53 -12.28 -31.27 -26.62
C ASP A 53 -12.97 -30.77 -27.92
N VAL A 54 -12.34 -30.88 -29.10
CA VAL A 54 -12.95 -30.35 -30.34
C VAL A 54 -12.96 -31.37 -31.48
N HIS A 55 -14.16 -31.63 -32.01
CA HIS A 55 -14.40 -32.48 -33.18
C HIS A 55 -13.50 -32.10 -34.38
N HIS A 56 -12.51 -32.96 -34.62
CA HIS A 56 -11.30 -32.75 -35.43
C HIS A 56 -11.52 -32.41 -36.93
N GLN A 57 -12.72 -32.62 -37.48
CA GLN A 57 -12.97 -32.45 -38.93
C GLN A 57 -13.22 -31.01 -39.38
N ARG A 58 -13.46 -30.05 -38.46
CA ARG A 58 -13.76 -28.65 -38.81
C ARG A 58 -12.57 -27.67 -38.71
N LEU A 59 -11.44 -28.09 -38.13
CA LEU A 59 -10.29 -27.21 -37.85
C LEU A 59 -9.09 -27.39 -38.78
N LEU A 60 -9.08 -28.43 -39.61
CA LEU A 60 -8.01 -28.68 -40.60
C LEU A 60 -7.77 -27.51 -41.57
N PRO A 61 -8.80 -26.80 -42.09
CA PRO A 61 -8.57 -25.67 -42.98
C PRO A 61 -7.99 -24.43 -42.28
N LEU A 62 -8.30 -24.23 -40.99
CA LEU A 62 -7.85 -23.07 -40.20
C LEU A 62 -6.38 -23.17 -39.78
N LEU A 63 -5.87 -24.38 -39.51
CA LEU A 63 -4.46 -24.61 -39.24
C LEU A 63 -3.55 -24.35 -40.46
N ALA A 64 -4.09 -24.45 -41.67
CA ALA A 64 -3.38 -24.12 -42.91
C ALA A 64 -3.31 -22.61 -43.20
N MET A 65 -4.08 -21.79 -42.48
CA MET A 65 -4.11 -20.32 -42.62
C MET A 65 -3.20 -19.60 -41.63
N LEU A 66 -2.49 -20.32 -40.74
CA LEU A 66 -1.46 -19.71 -39.91
C LEU A 66 -0.28 -19.29 -40.80
N PRO A 67 0.23 -18.04 -40.67
CA PRO A 67 1.32 -17.55 -41.51
C PRO A 67 2.52 -18.48 -41.40
N ARG A 68 3.07 -18.91 -42.55
CA ARG A 68 4.36 -19.61 -42.59
C ARG A 68 5.44 -18.63 -42.14
N GLY A 69 5.74 -18.63 -40.84
CA GLY A 69 6.69 -17.70 -40.25
C GLY A 69 6.70 -17.62 -38.73
N TRP A 70 5.80 -18.30 -38.00
CA TRP A 70 5.92 -18.40 -36.54
C TRP A 70 7.16 -19.19 -36.14
N ARG A 71 8.26 -18.46 -35.92
CA ARG A 71 9.44 -18.93 -35.21
C ARG A 71 9.20 -18.81 -33.71
N GLN A 72 9.83 -19.73 -32.99
CA GLN A 72 9.85 -19.88 -31.54
C GLN A 72 10.32 -18.60 -30.82
N SER A 73 9.43 -17.70 -30.44
CA SER A 73 9.81 -16.55 -29.59
C SER A 73 8.95 -16.45 -28.33
N PRO A 74 9.55 -16.13 -27.16
CA PRO A 74 8.86 -15.96 -25.88
C PRO A 74 7.74 -14.92 -25.94
N ALA A 75 6.81 -14.96 -24.98
CA ALA A 75 5.86 -13.88 -24.76
C ALA A 75 6.65 -12.60 -24.45
N GLU A 76 6.64 -11.65 -25.38
CA GLU A 76 7.36 -10.40 -25.25
C GLU A 76 6.58 -9.43 -24.36
N LEU A 77 7.13 -9.09 -23.19
CA LEU A 77 6.69 -7.93 -22.42
C LEU A 77 6.75 -6.69 -23.35
N PRO A 78 5.73 -5.80 -23.34
CA PRO A 78 5.78 -4.54 -24.06
C PRO A 78 7.12 -3.83 -23.79
N GLU A 79 7.76 -3.30 -24.84
CA GLU A 79 9.12 -2.74 -24.79
C GLU A 79 9.29 -1.69 -23.68
N ARG A 80 8.25 -0.89 -23.42
CA ARG A 80 8.18 0.10 -22.33
C ARG A 80 8.23 -0.53 -20.92
N LEU A 81 7.54 -1.65 -20.72
CA LEU A 81 7.58 -2.40 -19.46
C LEU A 81 8.92 -3.14 -19.29
N ARG A 82 9.53 -3.56 -20.39
CA ARG A 82 10.90 -4.12 -20.41
C ARG A 82 11.94 -3.08 -19.99
N GLY A 83 11.83 -1.83 -20.48
CA GLY A 83 12.70 -0.72 -20.07
C GLY A 83 12.57 -0.38 -18.59
N LEU A 84 11.34 -0.28 -18.08
CA LEU A 84 11.09 -0.02 -16.65
C LEU A 84 11.56 -1.18 -15.76
N ALA A 85 11.32 -2.42 -16.17
CA ALA A 85 11.82 -3.62 -15.51
C ALA A 85 13.35 -3.67 -15.48
N SER A 86 14.03 -3.32 -16.59
CA SER A 86 15.50 -3.22 -16.65
C SER A 86 16.01 -2.11 -15.72
N MET A 87 15.37 -0.94 -15.69
CA MET A 87 15.76 0.14 -14.77
C MET A 87 15.65 -0.27 -13.29
N ILE A 88 14.63 -1.05 -12.94
CA ILE A 88 14.46 -1.61 -11.59
C ILE A 88 15.49 -2.73 -11.33
N GLY A 89 15.68 -3.65 -12.29
CA GLY A 89 16.61 -4.78 -12.21
C GLY A 89 18.08 -4.38 -12.12
N ASP A 90 18.48 -3.35 -12.86
CA ASP A 90 19.83 -2.77 -12.85
C ASP A 90 20.08 -1.86 -11.62
N GLY A 91 19.06 -1.70 -10.76
CA GLY A 91 19.14 -0.88 -9.55
C GLY A 91 19.36 0.60 -9.86
N LEU A 92 18.79 1.11 -10.95
CA LEU A 92 18.93 2.50 -11.38
C LEU A 92 17.93 3.43 -10.67
N MET A 93 16.93 2.89 -9.99
CA MET A 93 15.97 3.66 -9.18
C MET A 93 16.67 4.40 -8.04
N SER A 94 16.58 5.73 -8.04
CA SER A 94 17.06 6.65 -6.98
C SER A 94 15.91 7.57 -6.56
N PRO A 95 15.97 8.28 -5.41
CA PRO A 95 14.94 9.25 -5.03
C PRO A 95 14.63 10.27 -6.13
N LEU A 96 15.67 10.79 -6.80
CA LEU A 96 15.51 11.74 -7.91
C LEU A 96 14.75 11.13 -9.09
N LEU A 97 15.12 9.91 -9.49
CA LEU A 97 14.43 9.21 -10.59
C LEU A 97 13.00 8.81 -10.18
N LEU A 98 12.79 8.44 -8.91
CA LEU A 98 11.48 8.13 -8.38
C LEU A 98 10.57 9.37 -8.43
N ALA A 99 11.07 10.55 -8.05
CA ALA A 99 10.34 11.81 -8.15
C ALA A 99 10.05 12.21 -9.61
N ALA A 100 11.04 12.12 -10.51
CA ALA A 100 10.82 12.39 -11.93
C ALA A 100 9.76 11.44 -12.54
N PHE A 101 9.83 10.16 -12.20
CA PHE A 101 8.82 9.19 -12.60
C PHE A 101 7.44 9.49 -12.00
N ALA A 102 7.39 9.98 -10.75
CA ALA A 102 6.17 10.30 -10.04
C ALA A 102 5.36 11.41 -10.73
N ASP A 103 6.05 12.46 -11.19
CA ASP A 103 5.44 13.55 -11.96
C ASP A 103 4.92 13.06 -13.32
N ASP A 104 5.74 12.29 -14.05
CA ASP A 104 5.39 11.81 -15.38
C ASP A 104 4.40 10.64 -15.38
N LEU A 105 4.21 9.96 -14.25
CA LEU A 105 3.32 8.79 -14.11
C LEU A 105 1.90 9.10 -14.62
N GLN A 106 1.46 10.33 -14.42
CA GLN A 106 0.16 10.84 -14.85
C GLN A 106 -0.03 10.81 -16.37
N HIS A 107 1.06 10.93 -17.12
CA HIS A 107 1.08 10.91 -18.60
C HIS A 107 1.43 9.54 -19.18
N LEU A 108 2.08 8.68 -18.38
CA LEU A 108 2.49 7.34 -18.80
C LEU A 108 1.35 6.31 -18.70
N LEU A 109 0.39 6.53 -17.80
CA LEU A 109 -0.75 5.65 -17.62
C LEU A 109 -1.83 5.92 -18.69
N PRO A 110 -2.45 4.87 -19.27
CA PRO A 110 -3.54 5.05 -20.20
C PRO A 110 -4.70 5.78 -19.52
N SER A 111 -5.28 6.76 -20.21
CA SER A 111 -6.42 7.51 -19.72
C SER A 111 -7.58 6.55 -19.40
N ARG A 112 -8.14 6.67 -18.19
CA ARG A 112 -9.30 5.88 -17.76
C ARG A 112 -10.47 6.16 -18.71
N GLN A 113 -10.87 5.17 -19.49
CA GLN A 113 -12.10 5.23 -20.28
C GLN A 113 -13.29 4.93 -19.36
N GLY A 114 -14.02 5.97 -18.95
CA GLY A 114 -15.26 5.88 -18.17
C GLY A 114 -15.36 6.89 -17.02
N SER A 115 -16.57 7.07 -16.48
CA SER A 115 -16.82 7.91 -15.30
C SER A 115 -16.35 7.21 -14.03
N SER A 116 -15.05 7.14 -13.77
CA SER A 116 -14.56 6.73 -12.46
C SER A 116 -14.72 7.87 -11.46
N SER A 117 -15.26 7.60 -10.27
CA SER A 117 -15.31 8.54 -9.15
C SER A 117 -13.94 9.18 -8.92
N SER A 118 -13.92 10.50 -8.71
CA SER A 118 -12.71 11.26 -8.36
C SER A 118 -12.20 10.87 -6.97
N ALA A 119 -10.97 11.30 -6.61
CA ALA A 119 -10.43 11.06 -5.28
C ALA A 119 -11.32 11.67 -4.18
N LEU A 120 -11.86 12.86 -4.43
CA LEU A 120 -12.78 13.55 -3.53
C LEU A 120 -14.11 12.80 -3.41
N ASP A 121 -14.65 12.30 -4.53
CA ASP A 121 -15.89 11.49 -4.49
C ASP A 121 -15.69 10.20 -3.68
N LEU A 122 -14.54 9.53 -3.84
CA LEU A 122 -14.20 8.31 -3.09
C LEU A 122 -14.01 8.60 -1.60
N TRP A 123 -13.51 9.77 -1.24
CA TRP A 123 -13.37 10.16 0.16
C TRP A 123 -14.73 10.49 0.80
N CYS A 124 -15.61 11.17 0.07
CA CYS A 124 -16.95 11.59 0.53
C CYS A 124 -18.04 10.49 0.42
N GLN A 125 -17.78 9.37 -0.24
CA GLN A 125 -18.81 8.36 -0.52
C GLN A 125 -19.45 7.79 0.76
N ARG A 126 -20.78 7.75 0.80
CA ARG A 126 -21.55 7.25 1.96
C ARG A 126 -21.91 5.77 1.87
N PHE A 127 -21.11 5.03 1.10
CA PHE A 127 -21.21 3.60 0.92
C PHE A 127 -19.82 2.99 0.88
N TYR A 128 -19.74 1.69 1.11
CA TYR A 128 -18.53 0.91 0.88
C TYR A 128 -18.85 -0.24 -0.09
N LYS A 129 -17.83 -0.80 -0.72
CA LYS A 129 -17.99 -1.94 -1.63
C LYS A 129 -17.85 -3.25 -0.85
N ASP A 130 -18.82 -4.16 -1.02
CA ASP A 130 -18.70 -5.52 -0.50
C ASP A 130 -17.71 -6.36 -1.33
N SER A 131 -17.50 -7.62 -0.95
CA SER A 131 -16.60 -8.56 -1.65
C SER A 131 -17.01 -8.85 -3.11
N TYR A 132 -18.24 -8.50 -3.51
CA TYR A 132 -18.77 -8.64 -4.86
C TYR A 132 -18.89 -7.28 -5.57
N SER A 133 -18.28 -6.23 -5.01
CA SER A 133 -18.36 -4.85 -5.50
C SER A 133 -19.76 -4.21 -5.48
N ASN A 134 -20.70 -4.77 -4.71
CA ASN A 134 -21.99 -4.13 -4.48
C ASN A 134 -21.83 -2.96 -3.50
N GLN A 135 -22.56 -1.87 -3.73
CA GLN A 135 -22.58 -0.73 -2.82
C GLN A 135 -23.44 -1.05 -1.60
N CYS A 136 -22.85 -0.95 -0.42
CA CYS A 136 -23.52 -1.10 0.87
C CYS A 136 -23.51 0.24 1.62
N PRO A 137 -24.64 0.70 2.18
CA PRO A 137 -24.69 1.96 2.91
C PRO A 137 -23.80 1.90 4.16
N LEU A 138 -23.21 3.03 4.55
CA LEU A 138 -22.43 3.08 5.78
C LEU A 138 -23.30 2.92 7.02
N PRO A 139 -22.81 2.21 8.06
CA PRO A 139 -23.50 2.13 9.34
C PRO A 139 -23.55 3.49 10.03
N ASN A 140 -24.52 3.74 10.91
CA ASN A 140 -24.62 4.98 11.69
C ASN A 140 -24.11 4.83 13.14
N GLY A 141 -23.63 3.64 13.51
CA GLY A 141 -23.14 3.32 14.85
C GLY A 141 -22.56 1.90 14.92
N LEU A 142 -22.01 1.56 16.08
CA LEU A 142 -21.31 0.31 16.36
C LEU A 142 -22.24 -0.91 16.21
N ASP A 143 -23.46 -0.85 16.74
CA ASP A 143 -24.40 -1.98 16.66
C ASP A 143 -24.80 -2.29 15.21
N ALA A 144 -25.03 -1.24 14.41
CA ALA A 144 -25.31 -1.36 12.99
C ALA A 144 -24.10 -1.91 12.23
N MET A 145 -22.90 -1.44 12.54
CA MET A 145 -21.66 -1.93 11.94
C MET A 145 -21.47 -3.43 12.21
N MET A 146 -21.60 -3.85 13.47
CA MET A 146 -21.47 -5.27 13.87
C MET A 146 -22.52 -6.14 13.16
N SER A 147 -23.78 -5.71 13.17
CA SER A 147 -24.89 -6.45 12.54
C SER A 147 -24.71 -6.57 11.03
N GLN A 148 -24.30 -5.50 10.35
CA GLN A 148 -24.04 -5.52 8.90
C GLN A 148 -22.86 -6.42 8.55
N ALA A 149 -21.74 -6.33 9.29
CA ALA A 149 -20.56 -7.15 9.07
C ALA A 149 -20.87 -8.65 9.22
N PHE A 150 -21.64 -9.01 10.25
CA PHE A 150 -22.10 -10.38 10.48
C PHE A 150 -23.03 -10.87 9.34
N ALA A 151 -24.06 -10.09 9.00
CA ALA A 151 -25.03 -10.46 7.98
C ALA A 151 -24.38 -10.68 6.61
N LEU A 152 -23.48 -9.78 6.20
CA LEU A 152 -22.81 -9.90 4.91
C LEU A 152 -21.79 -11.06 4.90
N THR A 153 -21.17 -11.40 6.03
CA THR A 153 -20.29 -12.58 6.15
C THR A 153 -21.07 -13.86 5.90
N ARG A 154 -22.21 -14.02 6.57
CA ARG A 154 -23.10 -15.17 6.35
C ARG A 154 -23.63 -15.28 4.93
N GLN A 155 -23.93 -14.14 4.27
CA GLN A 155 -24.35 -14.16 2.87
C GLN A 155 -23.25 -14.67 1.93
N THR A 156 -21.99 -14.27 2.16
CA THR A 156 -20.85 -14.76 1.38
C THR A 156 -20.61 -16.25 1.61
N GLU A 157 -20.70 -16.73 2.85
CA GLU A 157 -20.55 -18.15 3.19
C GLU A 157 -21.67 -19.00 2.60
N ASN A 158 -22.93 -18.55 2.69
CA ASN A 158 -24.07 -19.25 2.10
C ASN A 158 -23.96 -19.33 0.56
N LYS A 159 -23.54 -18.25 -0.10
CA LYS A 159 -23.31 -18.26 -1.56
C LYS A 159 -22.12 -19.15 -1.98
N GLN A 160 -21.08 -19.26 -1.15
CA GLN A 160 -19.99 -20.21 -1.36
C GLN A 160 -20.45 -21.67 -1.13
N SER A 161 -21.40 -21.90 -0.22
CA SER A 161 -21.98 -23.22 0.06
C SER A 161 -23.04 -23.66 -0.95
N GLU A 162 -23.80 -22.72 -1.54
CA GLU A 162 -24.75 -22.99 -2.64
C GLU A 162 -24.04 -23.20 -3.98
N ALA A 163 -22.83 -22.66 -4.14
CA ALA A 163 -21.91 -23.01 -5.21
C ALA A 163 -21.29 -24.42 -4.98
N GLY A 164 -22.13 -25.41 -4.70
CA GLY A 164 -21.75 -26.82 -4.70
C GLY A 164 -21.36 -27.26 -6.11
N THR A 165 -20.10 -27.66 -6.29
CA THR A 165 -19.60 -28.45 -7.44
C THR A 165 -19.85 -27.88 -8.84
N GLY A 166 -19.84 -26.56 -8.99
CA GLY A 166 -20.00 -25.89 -10.29
C GLY A 166 -18.98 -24.78 -10.50
N SER A 167 -17.91 -25.09 -11.24
CA SER A 167 -16.97 -24.14 -11.85
C SER A 167 -15.93 -23.45 -10.94
N ALA A 168 -15.11 -24.24 -10.24
CA ALA A 168 -13.77 -23.81 -9.80
C ALA A 168 -12.75 -23.68 -10.98
N LEU A 169 -13.22 -23.84 -12.22
CA LEU A 169 -12.48 -23.69 -13.48
C LEU A 169 -12.93 -22.47 -14.31
N GLY A 170 -13.74 -21.58 -13.74
CA GLY A 170 -14.29 -20.41 -14.43
C GLY A 170 -13.32 -19.25 -14.46
N ARG A 171 -12.42 -19.26 -15.45
CA ARG A 171 -11.34 -18.30 -15.79
C ARG A 171 -9.96 -18.70 -15.25
N LEU A 172 -9.58 -19.91 -15.64
CA LEU A 172 -8.21 -20.20 -16.07
C LEU A 172 -7.72 -19.11 -17.03
N THR A 173 -7.00 -18.11 -16.52
CA THR A 173 -5.87 -17.50 -17.24
C THR A 173 -4.61 -18.28 -16.89
N SER A 174 -4.67 -19.61 -17.04
CA SER A 174 -3.51 -20.48 -16.94
C SER A 174 -3.34 -21.16 -18.29
N PHE A 175 -2.42 -20.63 -19.06
CA PHE A 175 -1.99 -21.11 -20.35
C PHE A 175 -0.50 -21.44 -20.35
N ALA A 176 0.14 -21.94 -19.26
CA ALA A 176 1.49 -22.56 -19.29
C ALA A 176 2.16 -22.71 -17.91
N GLY A 177 1.60 -23.43 -16.93
CA GLY A 177 2.27 -23.53 -15.61
C GLY A 177 2.75 -22.15 -15.11
N GLU A 178 1.94 -21.14 -15.42
CA GLU A 178 2.32 -19.73 -15.50
C GLU A 178 2.49 -19.19 -14.09
N ILE A 179 3.37 -18.20 -13.93
CA ILE A 179 3.33 -17.34 -12.75
C ILE A 179 1.91 -16.75 -12.71
N VAL A 180 1.11 -17.20 -11.74
CA VAL A 180 -0.17 -16.57 -11.46
C VAL A 180 0.11 -15.40 -10.54
N LEU A 181 -0.09 -14.17 -11.04
CA LEU A 181 -0.04 -12.96 -10.23
C LEU A 181 -1.33 -12.88 -9.39
N SER A 182 -1.38 -13.70 -8.37
CA SER A 182 -2.49 -13.78 -7.42
C SER A 182 -1.99 -14.34 -6.09
N ASN A 183 -2.66 -13.93 -5.02
CA ASN A 183 -2.34 -14.41 -3.68
C ASN A 183 -2.85 -15.85 -3.50
N HIS A 184 -1.95 -16.82 -3.55
CA HIS A 184 -2.25 -18.24 -3.29
C HIS A 184 -1.57 -18.73 -2.01
N GLY A 185 -2.27 -19.60 -1.28
CA GLY A 185 -1.76 -20.20 -0.04
C GLY A 185 -1.47 -19.22 1.08
N LEU A 186 -2.05 -18.01 1.01
CA LEU A 186 -2.04 -17.01 2.06
C LEU A 186 -3.41 -16.97 2.75
N SER A 187 -3.40 -16.90 4.08
CA SER A 187 -4.59 -16.58 4.88
C SER A 187 -4.56 -15.12 5.29
N TYR A 188 -5.73 -14.53 5.50
CA TYR A 188 -5.83 -13.23 6.17
C TYR A 188 -5.49 -13.38 7.65
N LEU A 189 -4.86 -12.36 8.22
CA LEU A 189 -4.61 -12.28 9.67
C LEU A 189 -5.90 -12.04 10.46
N GLN A 190 -6.83 -11.27 9.89
CA GLN A 190 -8.11 -10.94 10.52
C GLN A 190 -9.24 -11.86 10.04
N SER A 191 -10.25 -12.06 10.89
CA SER A 191 -11.47 -12.79 10.51
C SER A 191 -12.23 -12.11 9.37
N ALA A 192 -13.09 -12.85 8.64
CA ALA A 192 -13.87 -12.26 7.55
C ALA A 192 -14.78 -11.12 8.02
N GLU A 193 -15.35 -11.24 9.22
CA GLU A 193 -16.14 -10.20 9.84
C GLU A 193 -15.29 -8.98 10.21
N ALA A 194 -14.11 -9.19 10.82
CA ALA A 194 -13.20 -8.08 11.14
C ALA A 194 -12.74 -7.33 9.91
N ARG A 195 -12.44 -8.03 8.82
CA ARG A 195 -12.08 -7.37 7.55
C ARG A 195 -13.17 -6.44 7.03
N ARG A 196 -14.45 -6.80 7.22
CA ARG A 196 -15.58 -5.93 6.88
C ARG A 196 -15.70 -4.76 7.84
N ARG A 197 -15.52 -4.98 9.15
CA ARG A 197 -15.51 -3.87 10.14
C ARG A 197 -14.39 -2.87 9.86
N ASN A 198 -13.20 -3.34 9.47
CA ASN A 198 -12.09 -2.48 9.05
C ASN A 198 -12.47 -1.64 7.82
N GLN A 199 -13.11 -2.24 6.81
CA GLN A 199 -13.58 -1.52 5.62
C GLN A 199 -14.65 -0.48 5.94
N GLN A 200 -15.65 -0.85 6.74
CA GLN A 200 -16.70 0.07 7.18
C GLN A 200 -16.11 1.23 7.97
N MET A 201 -15.28 0.95 8.98
CA MET A 201 -14.71 1.98 9.84
C MET A 201 -13.72 2.89 9.09
N ALA A 202 -12.93 2.36 8.16
CA ALA A 202 -12.07 3.20 7.31
C ALA A 202 -12.91 4.23 6.54
N GLN A 203 -14.00 3.79 5.90
CA GLN A 203 -14.88 4.70 5.17
C GLN A 203 -15.65 5.65 6.12
N VAL A 204 -16.02 5.20 7.33
CA VAL A 204 -16.60 6.07 8.37
C VAL A 204 -15.67 7.23 8.67
N PHE A 205 -14.38 7.00 8.96
CA PHE A 205 -13.43 8.08 9.23
C PHE A 205 -13.23 9.00 8.01
N ASN A 206 -13.20 8.47 6.79
CA ASN A 206 -13.11 9.29 5.58
C ASN A 206 -14.30 10.25 5.44
N VAL A 207 -15.53 9.74 5.59
CA VAL A 207 -16.73 10.56 5.48
C VAL A 207 -16.89 11.52 6.67
N LEU A 208 -16.45 11.13 7.88
CA LEU A 208 -16.40 12.08 9.00
C LEU A 208 -15.46 13.24 8.70
N GLY A 209 -14.29 12.98 8.12
CA GLY A 209 -13.39 14.04 7.65
C GLY A 209 -14.01 14.92 6.57
N SER A 210 -14.83 14.35 5.68
CA SER A 210 -15.53 15.15 4.66
C SER A 210 -16.54 16.17 5.23
N ASN A 211 -16.95 16.02 6.49
CA ASN A 211 -17.79 17.01 7.16
C ASN A 211 -17.07 18.35 7.41
N LEU A 212 -15.75 18.44 7.21
CA LEU A 212 -15.01 19.71 7.21
C LEU A 212 -15.53 20.69 6.16
N PHE A 213 -16.13 20.19 5.08
CA PHE A 213 -16.83 21.01 4.10
C PHE A 213 -18.20 21.43 4.62
N LEU A 214 -18.53 22.71 4.48
CA LEU A 214 -19.85 23.22 4.83
C LEU A 214 -20.96 22.47 4.09
N ALA A 215 -22.06 22.15 4.77
CA ALA A 215 -23.19 21.35 4.24
C ALA A 215 -23.79 21.88 2.91
N LYS A 216 -23.59 23.17 2.60
CA LYS A 216 -24.01 23.77 1.33
C LYS A 216 -23.22 23.27 0.12
N SER A 217 -22.01 22.74 0.31
CA SER A 217 -21.15 22.26 -0.78
C SER A 217 -21.60 20.92 -1.37
N PHE A 218 -22.37 20.12 -0.63
CA PHE A 218 -22.81 18.79 -1.06
C PHE A 218 -24.32 18.53 -0.92
N ASP A 219 -25.11 19.56 -0.60
CA ASP A 219 -26.58 19.51 -0.42
C ASP A 219 -27.07 18.35 0.47
N THR A 220 -26.22 17.92 1.41
CA THR A 220 -26.42 16.74 2.24
C THR A 220 -26.07 17.05 3.69
N GLN A 221 -26.89 16.57 4.62
CA GLN A 221 -26.63 16.69 6.05
C GLN A 221 -25.28 16.05 6.41
N PRO A 222 -24.50 16.63 7.34
CA PRO A 222 -23.25 16.03 7.82
C PRO A 222 -23.48 14.58 8.26
N TYR A 223 -22.58 13.70 7.84
CA TYR A 223 -22.66 12.30 8.23
C TYR A 223 -22.32 12.15 9.73
N ARG A 224 -22.97 11.21 10.41
CA ARG A 224 -22.74 10.93 11.82
C ARG A 224 -22.57 9.45 12.09
N PHE A 225 -21.63 9.12 12.97
CA PHE A 225 -21.43 7.77 13.49
C PHE A 225 -21.36 7.82 15.02
N GLU A 226 -22.16 7.00 15.71
CA GLU A 226 -22.35 7.10 17.18
C GLU A 226 -22.76 8.52 17.63
N GLY A 227 -23.51 9.22 16.77
CA GLY A 227 -23.91 10.62 16.97
C GLY A 227 -22.81 11.66 16.74
N GLN A 228 -21.56 11.26 16.53
CA GLN A 228 -20.40 12.15 16.34
C GLN A 228 -20.24 12.53 14.86
N SER A 229 -19.70 13.74 14.61
CA SER A 229 -19.51 14.29 13.26
C SER A 229 -18.05 14.53 12.89
N SER A 230 -17.09 14.20 13.76
CA SER A 230 -15.65 14.24 13.49
C SER A 230 -14.99 12.95 13.96
N GLY A 231 -13.84 12.60 13.39
CA GLY A 231 -13.04 11.46 13.82
C GLY A 231 -12.53 11.61 15.25
N LYS A 232 -12.10 12.83 15.63
CA LYS A 232 -11.67 13.16 16.99
C LYS A 232 -12.77 12.91 18.04
N ASP A 233 -13.97 13.38 17.78
CA ASP A 233 -15.11 13.16 18.69
C ASP A 233 -15.52 11.69 18.73
N LEU A 234 -15.39 10.98 17.59
CA LEU A 234 -15.58 9.53 17.56
C LEU A 234 -14.57 8.81 18.46
N ILE A 235 -13.27 9.14 18.40
CA ILE A 235 -12.27 8.52 19.30
C ILE A 235 -12.60 8.80 20.77
N ASN A 236 -13.00 10.02 21.12
CA ASN A 236 -13.41 10.35 22.49
C ASN A 236 -14.64 9.54 22.93
N CYS A 237 -15.63 9.38 22.04
CA CYS A 237 -16.80 8.54 22.27
C CYS A 237 -16.43 7.06 22.48
N LEU A 238 -15.53 6.51 21.65
CA LEU A 238 -15.05 5.13 21.79
C LEU A 238 -14.30 4.92 23.11
N LYS A 239 -13.40 5.85 23.49
CA LYS A 239 -12.71 5.81 24.79
C LYS A 239 -13.67 5.86 25.97
N ALA A 240 -14.71 6.70 25.91
CA ALA A 240 -15.76 6.76 26.92
C ALA A 240 -16.55 5.44 27.04
N LYS A 241 -16.63 4.67 25.96
CA LYS A 241 -17.19 3.30 25.92
C LYS A 241 -16.18 2.21 26.31
N GLY A 242 -14.99 2.58 26.79
CA GLY A 242 -13.96 1.65 27.27
C GLY A 242 -13.03 1.10 26.19
N TRP A 243 -13.07 1.63 24.96
CA TRP A 243 -12.15 1.21 23.91
C TRP A 243 -10.74 1.75 24.17
N LYS A 244 -9.72 0.97 23.77
CA LYS A 244 -8.35 1.47 23.65
C LYS A 244 -8.14 1.93 22.21
N CYS A 245 -7.73 3.18 22.04
CA CYS A 245 -7.47 3.78 20.74
C CYS A 245 -6.02 4.27 20.73
N LEU A 246 -5.23 3.76 19.79
CA LEU A 246 -3.84 4.15 19.60
C LEU A 246 -3.54 4.22 18.11
N ALA A 247 -2.62 5.11 17.73
CA ALA A 247 -2.07 5.11 16.39
C ALA A 247 -0.55 5.16 16.43
N ARG A 248 0.12 4.70 15.37
CA ARG A 248 1.58 4.67 15.30
C ARG A 248 2.02 4.70 13.85
N ILE A 249 3.10 5.43 13.57
CA ILE A 249 3.71 5.41 12.25
C ILE A 249 4.36 4.04 12.06
N ARG A 250 4.01 3.39 10.95
CA ARG A 250 4.50 2.08 10.53
C ARG A 250 5.29 2.23 9.25
N THR A 251 6.43 1.56 9.14
CA THR A 251 7.10 1.29 7.87
C THR A 251 7.32 -0.21 7.66
N SER A 252 7.26 -0.62 6.40
CA SER A 252 7.53 -1.99 5.95
C SER A 252 8.03 -1.97 4.51
N VAL A 253 8.46 -3.09 3.96
CA VAL A 253 8.87 -3.16 2.55
C VAL A 253 7.67 -2.95 1.62
N ALA A 254 7.81 -2.04 0.65
CA ALA A 254 6.81 -1.81 -0.37
C ALA A 254 6.74 -3.00 -1.33
N SER A 255 5.51 -3.49 -1.56
CA SER A 255 5.23 -4.49 -2.60
C SER A 255 4.14 -4.04 -3.59
N PHE A 256 3.58 -2.84 -3.43
CA PHE A 256 2.48 -2.32 -4.26
C PHE A 256 1.27 -3.27 -4.35
N GLY A 257 0.97 -3.97 -3.25
CA GLY A 257 -0.08 -5.00 -3.21
C GLY A 257 0.27 -6.30 -3.95
N LEU A 258 1.38 -6.34 -4.68
CA LEU A 258 1.85 -7.52 -5.37
C LEU A 258 2.33 -8.57 -4.36
N GLY A 259 2.09 -9.83 -4.72
CA GLY A 259 2.59 -11.01 -4.05
C GLY A 259 2.82 -12.08 -5.11
N ALA A 260 3.81 -12.93 -4.87
CA ALA A 260 4.09 -14.06 -5.75
C ALA A 260 4.15 -15.33 -4.91
N SER A 261 3.64 -16.42 -5.47
CA SER A 261 3.69 -17.73 -4.84
C SER A 261 3.95 -18.80 -5.88
N THR A 262 4.64 -19.86 -5.50
CA THR A 262 4.93 -21.01 -6.37
C THR A 262 4.46 -22.31 -5.70
N PRO A 263 3.85 -23.25 -6.44
CA PRO A 263 3.46 -24.53 -5.87
C PRO A 263 4.70 -25.32 -5.45
N THR A 264 4.63 -25.93 -4.27
CA THR A 264 5.72 -26.76 -3.74
C THR A 264 5.63 -28.14 -4.39
N ALA A 265 6.66 -28.53 -5.13
CA ALA A 265 6.68 -29.76 -5.92
C ALA A 265 6.24 -30.99 -5.11
N GLY A 266 5.28 -31.74 -5.65
CA GLY A 266 4.75 -32.95 -5.02
C GLY A 266 3.77 -32.72 -3.86
N THR A 267 3.33 -31.47 -3.62
CA THR A 267 2.35 -31.15 -2.56
C THR A 267 1.26 -30.20 -3.07
N SER A 268 0.18 -30.05 -2.29
CA SER A 268 -0.84 -29.00 -2.48
C SER A 268 -0.48 -27.66 -1.82
N ARG A 269 0.76 -27.51 -1.31
CA ARG A 269 1.21 -26.33 -0.58
C ARG A 269 1.84 -25.29 -1.51
N TRP A 270 1.69 -24.03 -1.15
CA TRP A 270 2.30 -22.89 -1.86
C TRP A 270 3.45 -22.31 -1.03
N SER A 271 4.56 -22.01 -1.70
CA SER A 271 5.68 -21.26 -1.15
C SER A 271 5.57 -19.81 -1.58
N GLN A 272 5.71 -18.88 -0.65
CA GLN A 272 5.70 -17.44 -0.95
C GLN A 272 7.05 -17.01 -1.54
N ILE A 273 7.00 -16.13 -2.53
CA ILE A 273 8.18 -15.47 -3.11
C ILE A 273 8.14 -14.02 -2.61
N PRO A 274 9.07 -13.63 -1.70
CA PRO A 274 9.17 -12.27 -1.22
C PRO A 274 9.49 -11.30 -2.37
N LEU A 275 8.78 -10.16 -2.38
CA LEU A 275 8.94 -9.11 -3.39
C LEU A 275 9.35 -7.82 -2.72
N ALA A 276 10.40 -7.18 -3.23
CA ALA A 276 10.89 -5.91 -2.75
C ALA A 276 11.49 -5.11 -3.91
N VAL A 277 11.45 -3.78 -3.81
CA VAL A 277 12.08 -2.90 -4.80
C VAL A 277 13.36 -2.32 -4.21
N PRO A 278 14.56 -2.77 -4.64
CA PRO A 278 15.79 -2.12 -4.24
C PRO A 278 15.92 -0.75 -4.91
N TYR A 279 16.48 0.22 -4.19
CA TYR A 279 16.78 1.54 -4.72
C TYR A 279 18.12 2.07 -4.17
N ARG A 280 18.72 2.98 -4.94
CA ARG A 280 19.91 3.75 -4.59
C ARG A 280 19.51 4.94 -3.74
N THR A 281 20.21 5.22 -2.65
CA THR A 281 19.77 6.24 -1.69
C THR A 281 20.38 7.63 -1.92
N GLY A 282 21.40 7.77 -2.76
CA GLY A 282 22.20 9.00 -2.86
C GLY A 282 23.12 9.26 -1.65
N LEU A 283 23.10 8.38 -0.64
CA LEU A 283 23.90 8.49 0.58
C LEU A 283 25.08 7.51 0.53
N GLN A 284 26.23 7.90 1.09
CA GLN A 284 27.46 7.10 1.06
C GLN A 284 27.90 6.63 2.45
N ASP A 285 28.53 5.47 2.50
CA ASP A 285 29.24 4.96 3.68
C ASP A 285 30.63 5.63 3.84
N LEU A 286 31.34 5.25 4.91
CA LEU A 286 32.69 5.76 5.20
C LEU A 286 33.72 5.36 4.13
N ARG A 287 33.43 4.36 3.30
CA ARG A 287 34.26 3.88 2.20
C ARG A 287 33.83 4.47 0.84
N GLN A 288 32.98 5.50 0.85
CA GLN A 288 32.44 6.18 -0.35
C GLN A 288 31.53 5.30 -1.22
N LYS A 289 31.07 4.16 -0.71
CA LYS A 289 30.10 3.31 -1.40
C LYS A 289 28.69 3.80 -1.10
N GLU A 290 27.88 3.95 -2.13
CA GLU A 290 26.48 4.34 -1.98
C GLU A 290 25.67 3.25 -1.27
N PHE A 291 24.84 3.65 -0.29
CA PHE A 291 23.88 2.75 0.33
C PHE A 291 22.78 2.40 -0.67
N LYS A 292 22.48 1.11 -0.77
CA LYS A 292 21.24 0.62 -1.37
C LYS A 292 20.28 0.26 -0.23
N ALA A 293 18.99 0.37 -0.48
CA ALA A 293 17.96 0.04 0.49
C ALA A 293 16.73 -0.54 -0.21
N LEU A 294 15.77 -1.04 0.57
CA LEU A 294 14.48 -1.47 0.04
C LEU A 294 13.49 -0.31 0.16
N LEU A 295 12.74 -0.07 -0.91
CA LEU A 295 11.75 0.99 -0.93
C LEU A 295 10.69 0.72 0.17
N PRO A 296 10.48 1.65 1.09
CA PRO A 296 9.51 1.47 2.15
C PRO A 296 8.10 1.83 1.70
N HIS A 297 7.11 1.12 2.26
CA HIS A 297 5.75 1.59 2.42
C HIS A 297 5.62 2.14 3.85
N ALA A 298 4.99 3.31 4.00
CA ALA A 298 4.67 3.86 5.31
C ALA A 298 3.20 4.27 5.40
N CYS A 299 2.65 4.20 6.61
CA CYS A 299 1.31 4.65 6.94
C CYS A 299 1.20 5.03 8.43
N LEU A 300 0.18 5.81 8.78
CA LEU A 300 -0.29 5.88 10.16
C LEU A 300 -1.22 4.69 10.40
N GLU A 301 -0.76 3.69 11.15
CA GLU A 301 -1.57 2.57 11.59
C GLU A 301 -2.40 3.00 12.81
N MET A 302 -3.71 2.72 12.81
CA MET A 302 -4.58 2.94 13.95
C MET A 302 -5.27 1.65 14.38
N GLU A 303 -5.19 1.35 15.67
CA GLU A 303 -5.84 0.21 16.31
C GLU A 303 -6.92 0.71 17.28
N LEU A 304 -8.14 0.22 17.06
CA LEU A 304 -9.30 0.47 17.91
C LEU A 304 -9.72 -0.86 18.55
N GLN A 305 -9.26 -1.09 19.78
CA GLN A 305 -9.52 -2.32 20.53
C GLN A 305 -10.77 -2.14 21.42
N PRO A 306 -11.88 -2.85 21.14
CA PRO A 306 -13.04 -2.84 22.01
C PRO A 306 -12.77 -3.54 23.35
N PRO A 307 -13.61 -3.33 24.39
CA PRO A 307 -13.56 -4.09 25.63
C PRO A 307 -13.71 -5.61 25.43
N VAL A 308 -14.50 -6.01 24.41
CA VAL A 308 -14.76 -7.40 24.04
C VAL A 308 -14.74 -7.51 22.51
N GLY A 309 -14.03 -8.51 21.99
CA GLY A 309 -13.94 -8.79 20.56
C GLY A 309 -12.59 -8.42 19.92
N GLU A 310 -12.52 -8.61 18.61
CA GLU A 310 -11.32 -8.35 17.80
C GLU A 310 -11.19 -6.86 17.44
N SER A 311 -9.96 -6.34 17.47
CA SER A 311 -9.62 -4.96 17.09
C SER A 311 -10.10 -4.59 15.69
N VAL A 312 -10.42 -3.31 15.53
CA VAL A 312 -10.56 -2.67 14.21
C VAL A 312 -9.22 -2.04 13.84
N LEU A 313 -8.68 -2.41 12.68
CA LEU A 313 -7.35 -2.04 12.22
C LEU A 313 -7.43 -1.21 10.94
N LEU A 314 -6.88 0.01 11.00
CA LEU A 314 -6.92 1.00 9.94
C LEU A 314 -5.52 1.49 9.60
N GLN A 315 -5.36 2.05 8.41
CA GLN A 315 -4.15 2.74 7.97
C GLN A 315 -4.49 3.99 7.18
N TYR A 316 -3.78 5.08 7.45
CA TYR A 316 -3.92 6.32 6.71
C TYR A 316 -2.65 6.59 5.88
N TYR A 317 -2.81 6.86 4.59
CA TYR A 317 -1.73 7.21 3.66
C TYR A 317 -2.30 7.68 2.29
N GLN A 318 -1.44 8.25 1.45
CA GLN A 318 -1.68 8.44 0.02
C GLN A 318 -1.58 7.09 -0.71
N GLY A 319 -2.71 6.50 -1.10
CA GLY A 319 -2.76 5.14 -1.63
C GLY A 319 -2.89 5.00 -3.14
N THR A 320 -2.44 3.85 -3.67
CA THR A 320 -2.63 3.46 -5.09
C THR A 320 -4.09 3.20 -5.44
N GLU A 321 -4.93 3.03 -4.42
CA GLU A 321 -6.39 2.91 -4.49
C GLU A 321 -7.05 4.19 -5.02
N GLY A 322 -6.32 5.31 -4.98
CA GLY A 322 -6.76 6.57 -5.57
C GLY A 322 -7.33 7.58 -4.60
N LEU A 323 -6.93 7.51 -3.32
CA LEU A 323 -7.33 8.47 -2.30
C LEU A 323 -6.21 8.68 -1.28
N ASN A 324 -6.19 9.88 -0.71
CA ASN A 324 -5.49 10.21 0.52
C ASN A 324 -6.47 10.04 1.68
N GLY A 325 -6.27 9.06 2.54
CA GLY A 325 -7.30 8.73 3.54
C GLY A 325 -7.10 7.40 4.23
N TRP A 326 -8.11 7.02 5.01
CA TRP A 326 -8.16 5.77 5.73
C TRP A 326 -8.50 4.60 4.79
N ALA A 327 -7.71 3.54 4.89
CA ALA A 327 -7.94 2.24 4.30
C ALA A 327 -8.00 1.17 5.38
N ALA A 328 -8.72 0.09 5.08
CA ALA A 328 -8.78 -1.09 5.93
C ALA A 328 -7.41 -1.79 5.96
N MET A 329 -6.91 -2.12 7.14
CA MET A 329 -5.72 -2.95 7.27
C MET A 329 -6.12 -4.43 7.26
N ASN A 330 -6.39 -4.95 6.06
CA ASN A 330 -6.80 -6.33 5.82
C ASN A 330 -5.61 -7.15 5.30
N ASP A 331 -4.59 -7.26 6.13
CA ASP A 331 -3.32 -7.88 5.80
C ASP A 331 -3.46 -9.39 5.54
N LEU A 332 -2.92 -9.83 4.39
CA LEU A 332 -2.59 -11.25 4.19
C LEU A 332 -1.37 -11.57 5.04
N ASP A 333 -1.32 -12.75 5.65
CA ASP A 333 -0.17 -13.19 6.43
C ASP A 333 1.07 -13.34 5.55
N ARG A 334 1.92 -12.31 5.54
CA ARG A 334 3.17 -12.26 4.81
C ARG A 334 4.28 -11.95 5.80
N PRO A 335 4.85 -12.97 6.48
CA PRO A 335 5.83 -12.74 7.52
C PRO A 335 7.02 -11.89 7.06
N TRP A 336 7.35 -11.90 5.77
CA TRP A 336 8.44 -11.09 5.21
C TRP A 336 8.10 -9.60 4.99
N GLN A 337 6.82 -9.22 5.04
CA GLN A 337 6.34 -7.87 4.75
C GLN A 337 5.64 -7.21 5.95
N ASN A 338 4.73 -7.94 6.60
CA ASN A 338 3.82 -7.39 7.61
C ASN A 338 3.87 -8.15 8.95
N GLY A 339 4.97 -8.87 9.19
CA GLY A 339 5.24 -9.50 10.48
C GLY A 339 5.51 -8.45 11.57
N ARG A 340 4.48 -8.12 12.35
CA ARG A 340 4.54 -7.09 13.41
C ARG A 340 5.51 -7.45 14.54
N SER A 341 5.76 -8.73 14.76
CA SER A 341 6.58 -9.26 15.87
C SER A 341 7.95 -9.77 15.45
N ASN A 342 8.22 -9.91 14.15
CA ASN A 342 9.47 -10.50 13.65
C ASN A 342 10.47 -9.47 13.11
N GLY A 343 10.16 -8.17 13.25
CA GLY A 343 11.02 -7.06 12.85
C GLY A 343 10.98 -6.65 11.38
N THR A 344 10.18 -7.32 10.55
CA THR A 344 9.95 -6.90 9.15
C THR A 344 9.14 -5.61 9.03
N VAL A 345 8.42 -5.30 10.10
CA VAL A 345 7.76 -4.01 10.32
C VAL A 345 8.57 -3.19 11.32
N LYS A 346 8.73 -1.90 11.02
CA LYS A 346 9.29 -0.91 11.92
C LYS A 346 8.18 0.03 12.36
N TYR A 347 8.17 0.38 13.64
CA TYR A 347 7.27 1.39 14.18
C TYR A 347 8.06 2.57 14.72
N SER A 348 7.53 3.79 14.59
CA SER A 348 8.08 4.98 15.26
C SER A 348 8.15 4.76 16.77
N GLN A 349 9.08 5.39 17.49
CA GLN A 349 9.25 5.09 18.92
C GLN A 349 8.00 5.42 19.76
N THR A 350 7.31 6.50 19.41
CA THR A 350 6.15 7.01 20.16
C THR A 350 4.84 6.62 19.48
N ALA A 351 3.94 6.01 20.23
CA ALA A 351 2.55 5.83 19.81
C ALA A 351 1.77 7.11 20.10
N PHE A 352 0.89 7.50 19.17
CA PHE A 352 -0.02 8.61 19.34
C PHE A 352 -1.21 8.17 20.19
N CYS A 353 -1.32 8.77 21.36
CA CYS A 353 -2.39 8.60 22.32
C CYS A 353 -2.99 9.97 22.67
N ASP A 354 -4.18 9.96 23.25
CA ASP A 354 -4.83 11.16 23.81
C ASP A 354 -4.79 12.38 22.88
N GLN A 355 -4.19 13.49 23.31
CA GLN A 355 -4.15 14.71 22.52
C GLN A 355 -3.38 14.53 21.21
N GLN A 356 -2.28 13.77 21.19
CA GLN A 356 -1.54 13.51 19.95
C GLN A 356 -2.36 12.72 18.94
N LEU A 357 -3.19 11.77 19.40
CA LEU A 357 -4.10 11.05 18.53
C LEU A 357 -5.20 11.97 17.99
N ALA A 358 -5.73 12.88 18.83
CA ALA A 358 -6.70 13.87 18.40
C ALA A 358 -6.11 14.83 17.34
N ASP A 359 -4.91 15.35 17.57
CA ASP A 359 -4.19 16.22 16.64
C ASP A 359 -3.91 15.49 15.31
N ALA A 360 -3.50 14.22 15.38
CA ALA A 360 -3.28 13.39 14.19
C ALA A 360 -4.57 13.20 13.38
N LEU A 361 -5.73 13.04 14.04
CA LEU A 361 -7.01 12.94 13.33
C LEU A 361 -7.43 14.25 12.68
N ASP A 362 -7.33 15.38 13.38
CA ASP A 362 -7.61 16.71 12.80
C ASP A 362 -6.73 16.94 11.55
N LEU A 363 -5.45 16.55 11.60
CA LEU A 363 -4.54 16.60 10.46
C LEU A 363 -4.90 15.62 9.33
N CYS A 364 -5.24 14.36 9.64
CA CYS A 364 -5.67 13.39 8.63
C CYS A 364 -6.92 13.85 7.86
N GLU A 365 -7.87 14.48 8.56
CA GLU A 365 -9.08 15.03 7.93
C GLU A 365 -8.75 16.22 7.02
N LEU A 366 -7.90 17.14 7.51
CA LEU A 366 -7.43 18.31 6.75
C LEU A 366 -6.65 17.88 5.49
N MET A 367 -5.68 16.98 5.66
CA MET A 367 -4.87 16.43 4.57
C MET A 367 -5.75 15.69 3.55
N GLY A 368 -6.73 14.92 4.01
CA GLY A 368 -7.70 14.26 3.14
C GLY A 368 -8.50 15.25 2.30
N ALA A 369 -8.95 16.36 2.89
CA ALA A 369 -9.65 17.41 2.14
C ALA A 369 -8.74 18.04 1.07
N ILE A 370 -7.53 18.46 1.43
CA ILE A 370 -6.61 19.17 0.53
C ILE A 370 -6.15 18.25 -0.61
N HIS A 371 -5.60 17.08 -0.28
CA HIS A 371 -4.97 16.19 -1.26
C HIS A 371 -6.01 15.61 -2.22
N ASN A 372 -7.18 15.20 -1.73
CA ASN A 372 -8.23 14.66 -2.60
C ASN A 372 -8.89 15.74 -3.46
N SER A 373 -9.04 16.97 -2.95
CA SER A 373 -9.52 18.11 -3.76
C SER A 373 -8.53 18.47 -4.86
N GLU A 374 -7.23 18.55 -4.56
CA GLU A 374 -6.20 18.82 -5.57
C GLU A 374 -6.13 17.73 -6.63
N ALA A 375 -6.09 16.46 -6.21
CA ALA A 375 -6.10 15.33 -7.14
C ALA A 375 -7.32 15.31 -8.05
N SER A 376 -8.49 15.71 -7.54
CA SER A 376 -9.73 15.74 -8.31
C SER A 376 -9.78 16.93 -9.27
N MET A 377 -9.29 18.09 -8.84
CA MET A 377 -9.22 19.32 -9.64
C MET A 377 -8.29 19.14 -10.85
N GLU A 378 -7.11 18.56 -10.62
CA GLU A 378 -6.12 18.28 -11.68
C GLU A 378 -6.39 16.96 -12.43
N ASN A 379 -7.47 16.24 -12.09
CA ASN A 379 -7.85 14.95 -12.68
C ASN A 379 -6.70 13.91 -12.69
N LEU A 380 -5.99 13.81 -11.56
CA LEU A 380 -4.83 12.94 -11.43
C LEU A 380 -5.24 11.46 -11.35
N GLN A 381 -4.52 10.63 -12.10
CA GLN A 381 -4.54 9.18 -12.01
C GLN A 381 -4.18 8.73 -10.59
N MET A 382 -4.87 7.68 -10.14
CA MET A 382 -4.68 7.09 -8.81
C MET A 382 -4.71 8.14 -7.70
N GLY A 383 -5.62 9.13 -7.81
CA GLY A 383 -5.80 10.15 -6.78
C GLY A 383 -4.54 10.95 -6.46
N GLY A 384 -3.66 11.10 -7.44
CA GLY A 384 -2.39 11.81 -7.28
C GLY A 384 -1.24 10.98 -6.71
N TYR A 385 -1.36 9.65 -6.56
CA TYR A 385 -0.25 8.81 -6.11
C TYR A 385 0.97 9.00 -7.03
N GLY A 386 2.10 9.42 -6.44
CA GLY A 386 3.28 9.89 -7.15
C GLY A 386 3.34 11.42 -7.20
N ALA A 387 2.47 12.04 -8.00
CA ALA A 387 2.40 13.49 -8.18
C ALA A 387 2.26 14.24 -6.83
N ILE A 388 1.20 13.95 -6.07
CA ILE A 388 0.97 14.52 -4.74
C ILE A 388 1.69 13.69 -3.65
N GLY A 389 2.82 13.08 -4.01
CA GLY A 389 3.62 12.22 -3.17
C GLY A 389 3.16 10.76 -3.14
N PHE A 390 3.98 9.93 -2.50
CA PHE A 390 3.70 8.53 -2.22
C PHE A 390 3.15 8.33 -0.81
N CYS A 391 2.83 7.08 -0.47
CA CYS A 391 2.42 6.70 0.88
C CYS A 391 3.37 7.24 1.97
N ILE A 392 4.68 7.20 1.74
CA ILE A 392 5.69 7.71 2.66
C ILE A 392 5.68 9.23 2.82
N ASP A 393 5.46 9.99 1.74
CA ASP A 393 5.43 11.46 1.80
C ASP A 393 4.27 11.96 2.66
N SER A 394 3.06 11.43 2.42
CA SER A 394 1.88 11.78 3.24
C SER A 394 2.05 11.40 4.71
N THR A 395 2.69 10.26 4.98
CA THR A 395 2.94 9.81 6.35
C THR A 395 4.00 10.68 7.04
N ALA A 396 5.04 11.09 6.30
CA ALA A 396 6.08 11.98 6.80
C ALA A 396 5.57 13.38 7.07
N LEU A 397 4.70 13.90 6.20
CA LEU A 397 4.05 15.19 6.39
C LEU A 397 3.21 15.20 7.66
N LEU A 398 2.45 14.12 7.91
CA LEU A 398 1.69 13.94 9.13
C LEU A 398 2.59 13.81 10.37
N GLU A 399 3.65 13.00 10.32
CA GLU A 399 4.61 12.84 11.42
C GLU A 399 5.29 14.18 11.76
N GLN A 400 5.70 14.93 10.74
CA GLN A 400 6.28 16.27 10.84
C GLN A 400 5.31 17.26 11.47
N ALA A 401 4.04 17.26 11.05
CA ALA A 401 3.01 18.15 11.59
C ALA A 401 2.64 17.83 13.05
N VAL A 402 2.64 16.54 13.44
CA VAL A 402 2.31 16.11 14.81
C VAL A 402 3.50 16.27 15.76
N THR A 403 4.72 15.98 15.31
CA THR A 403 5.89 15.82 16.20
C THR A 403 6.99 16.86 15.99
N GLY A 404 6.90 17.68 14.93
CA GLY A 404 7.93 18.64 14.56
C GLY A 404 9.16 18.03 13.88
N SER A 405 9.16 16.72 13.63
CA SER A 405 10.23 16.01 12.92
C SER A 405 9.67 14.81 12.16
N THR A 406 10.43 14.26 11.22
CA THR A 406 10.10 12.97 10.60
C THR A 406 11.29 12.03 10.63
N THR A 407 10.99 10.73 10.79
CA THR A 407 11.97 9.65 10.75
C THR A 407 11.98 8.92 9.41
N LEU A 408 11.21 9.39 8.43
CA LEU A 408 10.95 8.70 7.18
C LEU A 408 11.90 9.13 6.06
N PHE A 409 12.23 8.17 5.19
CA PHE A 409 13.11 8.30 4.03
C PHE A 409 12.79 7.17 3.03
N PRO A 410 12.76 7.42 1.71
CA PRO A 410 13.02 8.69 1.05
C PRO A 410 11.75 9.56 0.95
N LEU A 411 11.92 10.87 1.02
CA LEU A 411 10.87 11.87 0.79
C LEU A 411 11.07 12.53 -0.57
N THR A 412 10.05 12.41 -1.41
CA THR A 412 10.08 12.77 -2.83
C THR A 412 9.03 13.79 -3.25
N LEU A 413 8.16 14.23 -2.32
CA LEU A 413 7.21 15.31 -2.59
C LEU A 413 7.94 16.61 -2.96
N GLY A 414 7.93 16.94 -4.25
CA GLY A 414 8.62 18.09 -4.83
C GLY A 414 7.92 19.43 -4.61
N ASP A 415 8.66 20.52 -4.81
CA ASP A 415 8.24 21.89 -4.47
C ASP A 415 6.96 22.33 -5.20
N LEU A 416 6.82 22.03 -6.49
CA LEU A 416 5.62 22.37 -7.26
C LEU A 416 4.34 21.84 -6.58
N TRP A 417 4.36 20.59 -6.13
CA TRP A 417 3.20 19.98 -5.49
C TRP A 417 2.97 20.50 -4.08
N ARG A 418 4.03 20.86 -3.34
CA ARG A 418 3.89 21.56 -2.05
C ARG A 418 3.23 22.92 -2.21
N GLU A 419 3.63 23.70 -3.21
CA GLU A 419 3.01 24.99 -3.55
C GLU A 419 1.54 24.82 -3.94
N ARG A 420 1.23 23.84 -4.79
CA ARG A 420 -0.15 23.52 -5.19
C ARG A 420 -1.01 23.09 -4.00
N LEU A 421 -0.50 22.22 -3.13
CA LEU A 421 -1.20 21.81 -1.90
C LEU A 421 -1.46 22.99 -0.97
N ASN A 422 -0.49 23.88 -0.79
CA ASN A 422 -0.67 25.08 0.03
C ASN A 422 -1.68 26.05 -0.62
N GLY A 423 -1.61 26.27 -1.93
CA GLY A 423 -2.59 27.08 -2.66
C GLY A 423 -4.00 26.49 -2.59
N LYS A 424 -4.12 25.15 -2.66
CA LYS A 424 -5.39 24.45 -2.49
C LYS A 424 -5.94 24.64 -1.09
N LEU A 425 -5.11 24.57 -0.06
CA LEU A 425 -5.53 24.88 1.30
C LEU A 425 -6.10 26.29 1.42
N ASP A 426 -5.41 27.30 0.90
CA ASP A 426 -5.88 28.69 0.94
C ASP A 426 -7.23 28.85 0.23
N GLU A 427 -7.38 28.28 -0.97
CA GLU A 427 -8.66 28.24 -1.71
C GLU A 427 -9.77 27.57 -0.90
N LEU A 428 -9.49 26.42 -0.28
CA LEU A 428 -10.47 25.68 0.51
C LEU A 428 -10.92 26.46 1.75
N LEU A 429 -10.01 27.15 2.44
CA LEU A 429 -10.31 27.98 3.61
C LEU A 429 -11.19 29.19 3.25
N GLU A 430 -10.89 29.86 2.13
CA GLU A 430 -11.68 31.00 1.64
C GLU A 430 -13.12 30.61 1.31
N HIS A 431 -13.31 29.43 0.71
CA HIS A 431 -14.62 29.00 0.27
C HIS A 431 -15.43 28.30 1.37
N ASN A 432 -15.07 27.06 1.72
CA ASN A 432 -16.03 26.15 2.36
C ASN A 432 -15.43 25.18 3.39
N LEU A 433 -14.12 25.21 3.65
CA LEU A 433 -13.48 24.35 4.64
C LEU A 433 -13.42 25.06 5.99
N ARG A 434 -13.80 24.36 7.07
CA ARG A 434 -13.70 24.88 8.45
C ARG A 434 -12.94 23.90 9.35
N PRO A 435 -11.61 23.80 9.20
CA PRO A 435 -10.77 22.95 10.03
C PRO A 435 -10.43 23.62 11.37
N ASN A 436 -9.66 22.91 12.19
CA ASN A 436 -8.99 23.46 13.37
C ASN A 436 -7.82 24.37 12.92
N ASP A 437 -7.77 25.61 13.40
CA ASP A 437 -6.71 26.58 13.04
C ASP A 437 -5.29 26.07 13.38
N ASP A 438 -5.13 25.38 14.50
CA ASP A 438 -3.83 24.78 14.89
C ASP A 438 -3.41 23.66 13.91
N ALA A 439 -4.37 22.90 13.36
CA ALA A 439 -4.06 21.90 12.34
C ALA A 439 -3.62 22.56 11.02
N VAL A 440 -4.19 23.71 10.67
CA VAL A 440 -3.80 24.50 9.48
C VAL A 440 -2.36 25.00 9.64
N ASP A 441 -2.04 25.62 10.77
CA ASP A 441 -0.69 26.15 11.03
C ASP A 441 0.37 25.04 11.01
N ARG A 442 0.09 23.91 11.67
CA ARG A 442 0.98 22.75 11.68
C ARG A 442 1.17 22.14 10.29
N TYR A 443 0.09 22.04 9.49
CA TYR A 443 0.18 21.53 8.12
C TYR A 443 1.03 22.43 7.23
N LYS A 444 0.81 23.76 7.27
CA LYS A 444 1.60 24.74 6.51
C LYS A 444 3.08 24.67 6.89
N LEU A 445 3.38 24.69 8.18
CA LEU A 445 4.74 24.57 8.68
C LEU A 445 5.38 23.24 8.23
N ALA A 446 4.66 22.12 8.35
CA ALA A 446 5.18 20.82 7.95
C ALA A 446 5.44 20.73 6.44
N LEU A 447 4.57 21.28 5.59
CA LEU A 447 4.80 21.36 4.14
C LEU A 447 6.06 22.16 3.81
N GLU A 448 6.32 23.25 4.52
CA GLU A 448 7.49 24.10 4.31
C GLU A 448 8.78 23.42 4.77
N VAL A 449 8.78 22.82 5.97
CA VAL A 449 10.01 22.35 6.62
C VAL A 449 10.31 20.86 6.44
N MET A 450 9.36 20.05 5.94
CA MET A 450 9.58 18.62 5.73
C MET A 450 10.75 18.42 4.75
N PRO A 451 11.76 17.60 5.09
CA PRO A 451 12.95 17.43 4.26
C PRO A 451 12.62 16.84 2.88
N GLN A 452 13.59 16.94 1.97
CA GLN A 452 13.56 16.31 0.65
C GLN A 452 14.81 15.47 0.46
N ASP A 453 14.64 14.29 -0.15
CA ASP A 453 15.73 13.34 -0.36
C ASP A 453 16.12 13.22 -1.84
N LEU A 454 15.75 14.21 -2.66
CA LEU A 454 16.07 14.25 -4.10
C LEU A 454 17.56 14.46 -4.35
N PHE A 455 18.22 15.25 -3.50
CA PHE A 455 19.64 15.50 -3.49
C PHE A 455 20.11 15.80 -2.06
N HIS A 456 21.39 15.56 -1.78
CA HIS A 456 21.96 15.74 -0.44
C HIS A 456 23.19 16.64 -0.49
N ASN A 457 23.21 17.67 0.33
CA ASN A 457 24.40 18.47 0.59
C ASN A 457 25.16 17.95 1.82
N SER A 458 26.23 18.63 2.24
CA SER A 458 27.01 18.21 3.42
C SER A 458 26.25 18.39 4.75
N GLY A 459 25.28 19.30 4.80
CA GLY A 459 24.51 19.65 6.00
C GLY A 459 23.36 18.68 6.29
N ASP A 460 22.67 18.17 5.27
CA ASP A 460 21.51 17.29 5.42
C ASP A 460 21.85 15.78 5.45
N ARG A 461 23.02 15.38 4.94
CA ARG A 461 23.40 13.97 4.75
C ARG A 461 23.33 13.13 6.03
N ASN A 462 23.71 13.71 7.16
CA ASN A 462 23.66 13.01 8.44
C ASN A 462 22.23 12.78 8.93
N ASP A 463 21.34 13.75 8.70
CA ASP A 463 19.92 13.61 9.02
C ASP A 463 19.25 12.59 8.09
N ALA A 464 19.45 12.72 6.78
CA ALA A 464 18.95 11.77 5.78
C ALA A 464 19.39 10.33 6.07
N LYS A 465 20.65 10.13 6.48
CA LYS A 465 21.15 8.81 6.90
C LYS A 465 20.46 8.29 8.16
N LYS A 466 20.17 9.14 9.15
CA LYS A 466 19.41 8.73 10.35
C LYS A 466 17.99 8.33 9.98
N ARG A 467 17.31 9.10 9.13
CA ARG A 467 15.96 8.79 8.64
C ARG A 467 15.93 7.50 7.81
N LEU A 468 16.90 7.30 6.92
CA LEU A 468 17.05 6.04 6.19
C LEU A 468 17.11 4.85 7.16
N LEU A 469 17.96 4.90 8.18
CA LEU A 469 18.08 3.80 9.15
C LEU A 469 16.79 3.61 9.98
N ALA A 470 16.10 4.71 10.30
CA ALA A 470 14.87 4.67 11.06
C ALA A 470 13.68 4.14 10.24
N SER A 471 13.68 4.28 8.91
CA SER A 471 12.60 3.83 8.03
C SER A 471 12.74 2.39 7.54
N GLN A 472 13.92 1.77 7.68
CA GLN A 472 14.14 0.38 7.27
C GLN A 472 13.66 -0.64 8.33
N PRO A 473 13.27 -1.86 7.89
CA PRO A 473 12.95 -2.97 8.79
C PRO A 473 14.06 -3.22 9.81
N THR A 474 13.68 -3.60 11.04
CA THR A 474 14.67 -4.00 12.05
C THR A 474 15.20 -5.40 11.79
N HIS A 475 14.44 -6.25 11.11
CA HIS A 475 14.91 -7.53 10.62
C HIS A 475 14.34 -7.72 9.21
N SER A 476 15.19 -8.13 8.29
CA SER A 476 14.78 -8.42 6.93
C SER A 476 15.04 -9.90 6.64
N PRO A 477 14.06 -10.64 6.10
CA PRO A 477 14.33 -11.98 5.60
C PRO A 477 15.12 -11.94 4.30
N PHE A 478 15.35 -10.77 3.69
CA PHE A 478 16.05 -10.65 2.43
C PHE A 478 17.57 -10.64 2.64
N LEU A 479 18.28 -11.58 2.00
CA LEU A 479 19.76 -11.63 2.05
C LEU A 479 20.41 -10.31 1.65
N LEU A 480 19.84 -9.58 0.68
CA LEU A 480 20.35 -8.26 0.27
C LEU A 480 20.52 -7.30 1.45
N ILE A 481 19.58 -7.32 2.41
CA ILE A 481 19.68 -6.46 3.59
C ILE A 481 20.80 -6.96 4.52
N GLN A 482 20.95 -8.27 4.69
CA GLN A 482 22.05 -8.86 5.46
C GLN A 482 23.42 -8.51 4.85
N ASP A 483 23.54 -8.57 3.52
CA ASP A 483 24.74 -8.18 2.78
C ASP A 483 25.04 -6.68 2.92
N LEU A 484 24.02 -5.83 2.83
CA LEU A 484 24.14 -4.38 3.04
C LEU A 484 24.60 -4.04 4.47
N ASN A 485 24.20 -4.86 5.43
CA ASN A 485 24.60 -4.75 6.83
C ASN A 485 25.94 -5.44 7.14
N GLN A 486 26.57 -6.11 6.16
CA GLN A 486 27.82 -6.87 6.33
C GLN A 486 27.69 -8.04 7.32
N GLU A 487 26.49 -8.64 7.42
CA GLU A 487 26.19 -9.75 8.34
C GLU A 487 26.56 -11.13 7.76
N VAL A 488 26.70 -11.25 6.44
CA VAL A 488 27.16 -12.47 5.77
C VAL A 488 28.64 -12.28 5.42
N SER A 489 29.52 -12.95 6.16
CA SER A 489 30.97 -13.05 5.90
C SER A 489 31.33 -14.42 5.36
#